data_AF-A0A936HJN7-F1
#
_entry.id   AF-A0A936HJN7-F1
#
_cell.length_a   1.000
_cell.length_b   1.000
_cell.length_c   1.000
_cell.angle_alpha   90.00
_cell.angle_beta   90.00
_cell.angle_gamma   90.00
#
_symmetry.space_group_name_H-M   'P 1'
#
loop_
_entity.id
_entity.type
_entity.pdbx_description
1 polymer ?
#
loop_
_entity_poly.entity_id
_entity_poly.type
_entity_poly.pdbx_seq_one_letter_code
_entity_poly.pdbx_strand_id
1 'polypeptide(L)'
;MIVYDLQCRNGHTFEEWFSSGAESAEQMEAGAVACPKCGDSHVAKALSAPRINSGAAAPQPAGPCGLPACAPGGCAMMGGE
;
A
#
# COMPACT_ATOMS: atom_id res chain seq x y z
N MET A 1 -0.90 27.30 -11.82
CA MET A 1 0.24 26.52 -11.29
C MET A 1 -0.31 25.54 -10.29
N ILE A 2 -0.14 24.24 -10.53
CA ILE A 2 -0.61 23.15 -9.70
C ILE A 2 0.58 22.27 -9.33
N VAL A 3 0.70 21.91 -8.06
CA VAL A 3 1.71 20.95 -7.60
C VAL A 3 1.07 19.57 -7.58
N TYR A 4 1.77 18.59 -8.16
CA TYR A 4 1.42 17.19 -8.02
C TYR A 4 2.56 16.44 -7.34
N ASP A 5 2.17 15.47 -6.53
CA ASP A 5 3.07 14.48 -5.97
C ASP A 5 3.30 13.39 -7.04
N LEU A 6 4.55 13.18 -7.41
CA LEU A 6 4.96 12.20 -8.42
C LEU A 6 5.81 11.11 -7.77
N GLN A 7 5.69 9.89 -8.29
CA GLN A 7 6.49 8.75 -7.87
C GLN A 7 7.16 8.09 -9.07
N CYS A 8 8.47 7.86 -8.98
CA CYS A 8 9.21 7.09 -9.98
C CYS A 8 9.14 5.58 -9.69
N ARG A 9 9.58 4.73 -10.64
CA ARG A 9 9.60 3.27 -10.46
C ARG A 9 10.46 2.76 -9.30
N ASN A 10 11.39 3.57 -8.81
CA ASN A 10 12.22 3.24 -7.65
C ASN A 10 11.52 3.53 -6.31
N GLY A 11 10.29 4.06 -6.34
CA GLY A 11 9.54 4.43 -5.13
C GLY A 11 9.95 5.79 -4.54
N HIS A 12 10.72 6.60 -5.27
CA HIS A 12 11.01 7.97 -4.83
C HIS A 12 9.81 8.87 -5.15
N THR A 13 9.32 9.52 -4.11
CA THR A 13 8.26 10.53 -4.22
C THR A 13 8.86 11.93 -4.25
N PHE A 14 8.38 12.79 -5.13
CA PHE A 14 8.82 14.17 -5.27
C PHE A 14 7.70 15.07 -5.81
N GLU A 15 7.81 16.37 -5.55
CA GLU A 15 6.81 17.36 -5.95
C GLU A 15 7.24 18.09 -7.22
N GLU A 16 6.34 18.18 -8.19
CA GLU A 16 6.59 18.85 -9.47
C GLU A 16 5.49 19.88 -9.75
N TRP A 17 5.91 21.07 -10.17
CA TRP A 17 5.00 22.17 -10.47
C TRP A 17 4.64 22.17 -11.94
N PHE A 18 3.35 22.00 -12.21
CA PHE A 18 2.80 22.00 -13.54
C PHE A 18 2.00 23.27 -13.80
N SER A 19 1.98 23.72 -15.05
CA SER A 19 1.12 24.83 -15.48
C SER A 19 -0.37 24.45 -15.32
N SER A 20 -0.72 23.22 -15.71
CA SER A 20 -2.08 22.66 -15.72
C SER A 20 -2.10 21.14 -15.52
N GLY A 21 -3.26 20.58 -15.15
CA GLY A 21 -3.43 19.14 -14.95
C GLY A 21 -3.29 18.29 -16.22
N ALA A 22 -3.63 18.83 -17.40
CA ALA A 22 -3.46 18.16 -18.69
C ALA A 22 -1.98 18.08 -19.11
N GLU A 23 -1.26 19.20 -19.02
CA GLU A 23 0.19 19.30 -19.33
C GLU A 23 1.02 18.26 -18.56
N SER A 24 0.65 17.97 -17.31
CA SER A 24 1.38 16.96 -16.53
C SER A 24 1.36 15.56 -17.16
N ALA A 25 0.27 15.16 -17.81
CA ALA A 25 0.20 13.88 -18.51
C ALA A 25 1.11 13.90 -19.74
N GLU A 26 1.02 14.96 -20.55
CA GLU A 26 1.84 15.13 -21.75
C GLU A 26 3.34 15.19 -21.44
N GLN A 27 3.73 15.88 -20.37
CA GLN A 27 5.12 15.98 -19.93
C GLN A 27 5.66 14.65 -19.37
N MET A 28 4.82 13.85 -18.70
CA MET A 28 5.19 12.50 -18.26
C MET A 28 5.32 11.54 -19.46
N GLU A 29 4.39 11.58 -20.42
CA GLU A 29 4.46 10.76 -21.64
C GLU A 29 5.63 11.14 -22.54
N ALA A 30 5.96 12.43 -22.63
CA ALA A 30 7.12 12.94 -23.33
C ALA A 30 8.46 12.65 -22.61
N GLY A 31 8.42 12.15 -21.36
CA GLY A 31 9.62 11.94 -20.55
C GLY A 31 10.36 13.23 -20.18
N ALA A 32 9.68 14.38 -20.26
CA ALA A 32 10.22 15.69 -19.90
C ALA A 32 10.38 15.85 -18.38
N VAL A 33 9.75 14.96 -17.61
CA VAL A 33 9.84 14.92 -16.15
C VAL A 33 10.73 13.75 -15.75
N ALA A 34 11.78 14.03 -14.97
CA ALA A 34 12.71 13.02 -14.49
C ALA A 34 12.86 13.10 -12.97
N CYS A 35 12.98 11.94 -12.34
CA CYS A 35 13.16 11.89 -10.90
C CYS A 35 14.48 12.56 -10.49
N PRO A 36 14.48 13.60 -9.64
CA PRO A 36 15.72 14.27 -9.21
C PRO A 36 16.62 13.40 -8.33
N LYS A 37 16.12 12.24 -7.86
CA LYS A 37 16.85 11.30 -7.01
C LYS A 37 17.62 10.25 -7.79
N CYS A 38 17.08 9.77 -8.90
CA CYS A 38 17.68 8.68 -9.69
C CYS A 38 17.79 8.95 -11.19
N GLY A 39 17.17 10.01 -11.70
CA GLY A 39 17.16 10.35 -13.13
C GLY A 39 16.21 9.53 -13.99
N ASP A 40 15.38 8.66 -13.41
CA ASP A 40 14.38 7.89 -14.18
C ASP A 40 13.26 8.84 -14.67
N SER A 41 13.05 8.88 -15.99
CA SER A 41 11.98 9.66 -16.63
C SER A 41 10.61 8.98 -16.55
N HIS A 42 10.53 7.81 -15.93
CA HIS A 42 9.30 7.04 -15.81
C HIS A 42 8.66 7.32 -14.45
N VAL A 43 7.93 8.42 -14.42
CA VAL A 43 7.27 8.94 -13.22
C VAL A 43 5.75 8.96 -13.44
N ALA A 44 5.00 8.70 -12.39
CA ALA A 44 3.54 8.71 -12.40
C ALA A 44 3.00 9.55 -11.25
N LYS A 45 1.79 10.10 -11.38
CA LYS A 45 1.11 10.77 -10.27
C LYS A 45 0.95 9.80 -9.11
N ALA A 46 1.50 10.15 -7.96
CA ALA A 46 1.28 9.42 -6.74
C ALA A 46 -0.18 9.63 -6.34
N LEU A 47 -1.02 8.63 -6.63
CA LEU A 47 -2.37 8.58 -6.10
C LEU A 47 -2.23 8.59 -4.57
N SER A 48 -2.73 9.65 -3.95
CA SER A 48 -2.82 9.77 -2.49
C SER A 48 -3.80 8.73 -1.96
N ALA A 49 -3.39 7.47 -1.95
CA ALA A 49 -4.09 6.44 -1.21
C ALA A 49 -3.79 6.68 0.28
N PRO A 50 -4.79 6.83 1.16
CA PRO A 50 -4.54 6.69 2.59
C PRO A 50 -3.89 5.32 2.76
N ARG A 51 -2.66 5.29 3.27
CA ARG A 51 -1.87 4.07 3.46
C ARG A 51 -2.72 3.01 4.16
N ILE A 52 -3.30 2.08 3.41
CA ILE A 52 -3.64 0.77 3.96
C ILE A 52 -2.28 0.13 4.18
N ASN A 53 -1.87 0.11 5.44
CA ASN A 53 -0.71 -0.58 5.95
C ASN A 53 -0.63 -1.96 5.28
N SER A 54 0.32 -2.14 4.36
CA SER A 54 0.82 -3.45 3.97
C SER A 54 1.52 -4.03 5.20
N GLY A 55 0.71 -4.42 6.19
CA GLY A 55 1.13 -5.23 7.31
C GLY A 55 1.71 -6.50 6.71
N ALA A 56 3.02 -6.62 6.82
CA ALA A 56 3.71 -7.86 6.61
C ALA A 56 3.03 -8.97 7.41
N ALA A 57 2.37 -9.88 6.71
CA ALA A 57 2.28 -11.28 7.05
C ALA A 57 1.72 -11.99 5.82
N ALA A 58 2.60 -12.63 5.05
CA ALA A 58 2.17 -13.69 4.16
C ALA A 58 1.28 -14.65 4.98
N PRO A 59 0.12 -15.11 4.46
CA PRO A 59 -0.62 -16.17 5.10
C PRO A 59 0.28 -17.40 5.09
N GLN A 60 0.92 -17.70 6.22
CA GLN A 60 1.46 -19.04 6.46
C GLN A 60 0.24 -19.95 6.45
N PRO A 61 0.13 -20.92 5.52
CA PRO A 61 -0.88 -21.96 5.64
C PRO A 61 -0.44 -22.86 6.80
N ALA A 62 -0.86 -22.51 8.02
CA ALA A 62 -0.92 -23.47 9.11
C ALA A 62 -1.94 -24.53 8.68
N GLY A 63 -1.41 -25.66 8.19
CA GLY A 63 -2.18 -26.71 7.55
C GLY A 63 -3.27 -27.31 8.46
N PRO A 64 -4.28 -27.96 7.86
CA PRO A 64 -5.33 -28.64 8.61
C PRO A 64 -4.79 -29.99 9.10
N CYS A 65 -4.18 -30.00 10.27
CA CYS A 65 -4.16 -31.18 11.14
C CYS A 65 -5.21 -30.87 12.23
N GLY A 66 -6.41 -31.42 12.25
CA GLY A 66 -6.77 -32.76 11.84
C GLY A 66 -6.61 -33.74 13.01
N LEU A 67 -7.44 -33.53 14.05
CA LEU A 67 -7.95 -34.55 15.00
C LEU A 67 -7.05 -34.87 16.23
N PRO A 68 -7.53 -35.65 17.22
CA PRO A 68 -8.45 -35.21 18.28
C PRO A 68 -8.06 -35.83 19.66
N ALA A 69 -7.68 -35.05 20.67
CA ALA A 69 -7.32 -35.68 21.96
C ALA A 69 -7.65 -34.82 23.18
N CYS A 70 -8.34 -35.49 24.11
CA CYS A 70 -8.59 -35.15 25.52
C CYS A 70 -9.86 -34.33 25.83
N ALA A 71 -10.97 -35.07 25.89
CA ALA A 71 -12.17 -34.81 26.69
C ALA A 71 -11.86 -34.88 28.22
N PRO A 72 -12.86 -35.09 29.11
CA PRO A 72 -13.94 -34.22 29.58
C PRO A 72 -13.76 -33.90 31.09
N GLY A 73 -14.16 -32.72 31.57
CA GLY A 73 -14.17 -32.49 33.01
C GLY A 73 -14.62 -31.11 33.46
N GLY A 74 -15.81 -31.04 34.07
CA GLY A 74 -16.20 -29.92 34.94
C GLY A 74 -17.62 -29.41 34.73
N CYS A 75 -18.61 -30.15 35.25
CA CYS A 75 -19.97 -29.66 35.45
C CYS A 75 -20.06 -28.55 36.53
N ALA A 76 -21.18 -27.80 36.45
CA ALA A 76 -21.81 -26.95 37.49
C ALA A 76 -21.07 -25.64 37.81
N MET A 77 -21.71 -24.49 38.06
CA MET A 77 -22.88 -24.25 38.94
C MET A 77 -23.77 -23.07 38.50
N MET A 78 -25.07 -23.23 38.78
CA MET A 78 -26.26 -22.40 38.57
C MET A 78 -26.26 -21.00 39.20
N GLY A 79 -27.17 -20.15 38.70
CA GLY A 79 -27.52 -18.84 39.26
C GLY A 79 -28.43 -18.82 40.51
N GLY A 80 -28.71 -17.58 40.92
CA GLY A 80 -29.51 -17.11 42.07
C GLY A 80 -28.74 -15.93 42.72
N GLU A 81 -29.25 -14.71 42.87
CA GLU A 81 -30.58 -14.08 42.78
C GLU A 81 -30.49 -12.74 42.02
#